data_AF-A0A7Y7IY98-F1
#
_entry.id   AF-A0A7Y7IY98-F1
#
_cell.length_a   1.000
_cell.length_b   1.000
_cell.length_c   1.000
_cell.angle_alpha   90.00
_cell.angle_beta   90.00
_cell.angle_gamma   90.00
#
_symmetry.space_group_name_H-M   'P 1'
#
loop_
_entity.id
_entity.type
_entity.pdbx_description
1 polymer ?
#
loop_
_entity_poly.entity_id
_entity_poly.type
_entity_poly.pdbx_seq_one_letter_code
_entity_poly.pdbx_strand_id
1 'polypeptide(L)' 'IQAIATADWPTPAARPADSRLDCTRLHDVFGVRLPHWRNSVAKVVATLTAPAP' A
#
# COMPACT_ATOMS: atom_id res chain seq x y z
N ILE A 1 10.94 16.17 -8.25
CA ILE A 1 10.99 14.92 -7.47
C ILE A 1 11.91 13.95 -8.21
N GLN A 2 12.89 13.35 -7.54
CA GLN A 2 13.83 12.39 -8.13
C GLN A 2 13.78 11.09 -7.31
N ALA A 3 13.65 9.94 -7.98
CA ALA A 3 13.66 8.64 -7.33
C ALA A 3 15.09 8.25 -6.92
N ILE A 4 15.21 7.51 -5.82
CA ILE A 4 16.48 6.98 -5.29
C ILE A 4 16.37 5.48 -5.05
N ALA A 5 17.50 4.78 -5.00
CA ALA A 5 17.57 3.38 -4.62
C ALA A 5 17.52 3.21 -3.10
N THR A 6 17.15 2.01 -2.64
CA THR A 6 17.22 1.66 -1.21
C THR A 6 18.64 1.77 -0.66
N ALA A 7 19.66 1.50 -1.49
CA ALA A 7 21.07 1.61 -1.10
C ALA A 7 21.50 3.07 -0.80
N ASP A 8 20.82 4.05 -1.38
CA ASP A 8 21.10 5.47 -1.15
C ASP A 8 20.58 5.93 0.23
N TRP A 9 19.74 5.12 0.89
CA TRP A 9 19.22 5.38 2.24
C TRP A 9 19.07 4.08 3.07
N PRO A 10 20.16 3.59 3.68
CA PRO A 10 20.15 2.29 4.37
C PRO A 10 19.36 2.33 5.67
N THR A 11 18.67 1.22 5.96
CA THR A 11 17.98 1.00 7.24
C THR A 11 18.55 -0.22 7.96
N PRO A 12 18.55 -0.28 9.31
CA PRO A 12 19.09 -1.41 10.05
C PRO A 12 18.44 -2.76 9.69
N ALA A 13 17.13 -2.77 9.43
CA ALA A 13 16.43 -3.94 8.94
C ALA A 13 16.52 -4.00 7.40
N ALA A 14 16.89 -5.17 6.87
CA ALA A 14 16.87 -5.43 5.44
C ALA A 14 15.43 -5.46 4.92
N ARG A 15 15.18 -4.77 3.81
CA ARG A 15 13.86 -4.73 3.15
C ARG A 15 13.89 -5.60 1.90
N PRO A 16 12.89 -6.49 1.70
CA PRO A 16 12.72 -7.19 0.44
C PRO A 16 12.51 -6.19 -0.71
N ALA A 17 13.07 -6.49 -1.88
CA ALA A 17 12.90 -5.67 -3.08
C ALA A 17 11.47 -5.73 -3.64
N ASP A 18 10.76 -6.85 -3.42
CA ASP A 18 9.36 -7.03 -3.78
C ASP A 18 8.61 -7.65 -2.59
N SER A 19 7.60 -6.94 -2.11
CA SER A 19 6.73 -7.35 -1.00
C SER A 19 5.27 -7.47 -1.41
N ARG A 20 4.98 -7.60 -2.72
CA ARG A 20 3.61 -7.79 -3.21
C ARG A 20 3.10 -9.17 -2.80
N LEU A 21 1.85 -9.22 -2.35
CA LEU A 21 1.16 -10.45 -2.00
C LEU A 21 0.08 -10.76 -3.04
N ASP A 22 -0.02 -12.03 -3.43
CA ASP A 22 -1.17 -12.52 -4.20
C ASP A 22 -2.33 -12.85 -3.25
N CYS A 23 -3.44 -12.15 -3.42
CA CYS A 23 -4.64 -12.32 -2.60
C CYS A 23 -5.71 -13.19 -3.29
N THR A 24 -5.37 -13.94 -4.34
CA THR A 24 -6.30 -14.85 -5.04
C THR A 24 -6.93 -15.86 -4.08
N ARG A 25 -6.14 -16.49 -3.21
CA ARG A 25 -6.65 -17.44 -2.21
C ARG A 25 -7.65 -16.82 -1.22
N LEU A 26 -7.46 -15.56 -0.84
CA LEU A 26 -8.39 -14.84 0.04
C LEU A 26 -9.76 -14.70 -0.65
N HIS A 27 -9.74 -14.39 -1.95
CA HIS A 27 -10.96 -14.34 -2.75
C HIS A 27 -11.60 -15.71 -2.89
N ASP A 28 -10.84 -16.74 -3.26
CA ASP A 28 -11.40 -18.05 -3.57
C ASP A 28 -12.04 -18.71 -2.34
N VAL A 29 -11.42 -18.55 -1.17
CA VAL A 29 -11.89 -19.19 0.07
C VAL A 29 -13.00 -18.40 0.75
N PHE A 30 -12.93 -17.06 0.73
CA PHE A 30 -13.81 -16.21 1.53
C PHE A 30 -14.67 -15.24 0.71
N GLY A 31 -14.53 -15.23 -0.61
CA GLY A 31 -15.20 -14.26 -1.49
C GLY A 31 -14.64 -12.83 -1.39
N VAL A 32 -13.64 -12.58 -0.54
CA VAL A 32 -13.14 -11.23 -0.25
C VAL A 32 -12.18 -10.77 -1.34
N ARG A 33 -12.58 -9.73 -2.08
CA ARG A 33 -11.69 -9.02 -3.04
C ARG A 33 -11.22 -7.71 -2.44
N LEU A 34 -9.89 -7.53 -2.39
CA LEU A 34 -9.31 -6.25 -1.99
C LEU A 34 -9.44 -5.25 -3.15
N PRO A 35 -9.90 -4.01 -2.89
CA PRO A 35 -9.95 -2.98 -3.91
C PRO A 35 -8.54 -2.57 -4.35
N HIS A 36 -8.43 -2.00 -5.55
CA HIS A 36 -7.18 -1.41 -6.01
C HIS A 36 -6.70 -0.32 -5.03
N TRP A 37 -5.42 -0.35 -4.64
CA TRP A 37 -4.89 0.46 -3.53
C TRP A 37 -5.13 1.96 -3.70
N ARG A 38 -5.08 2.47 -4.94
CA ARG A 38 -5.32 3.90 -5.24
C ARG A 38 -6.69 4.37 -4.77
N ASN A 39 -7.71 3.52 -4.91
CA ASN A 39 -9.08 3.87 -4.54
C ASN A 39 -9.21 3.96 -3.01
N SER A 40 -8.63 3.01 -2.28
CA SER A 40 -8.63 3.02 -0.82
C SER A 40 -7.84 4.18 -0.24
N VAL A 41 -6.64 4.46 -0.78
CA VAL A 41 -5.80 5.59 -0.32
C VAL A 41 -6.51 6.92 -0.56
N ALA A 42 -7.12 7.12 -1.74
CA ALA A 42 -7.84 8.35 -2.03
C ALA A 42 -8.97 8.62 -1.03
N LYS A 43 -9.74 7.58 -0.66
CA LYS A 43 -10.80 7.70 0.35
C LYS A 43 -10.26 8.13 1.71
N VAL A 44 -9.19 7.48 2.18
CA VAL A 44 -8.59 7.78 3.50
C VAL A 44 -8.01 9.19 3.52
N VAL A 45 -7.26 9.58 2.49
CA VAL A 45 -6.69 10.93 2.39
C VAL A 45 -7.80 11.98 2.42
N ALA A 46 -8.87 11.80 1.63
CA ALA A 46 -10.01 12.72 1.63
C ALA A 46 -10.64 12.87 3.02
N THR A 47 -10.79 11.78 3.78
CA THR A 47 -11.28 11.82 5.17
C THR A 47 -10.34 12.61 6.09
N LEU A 48 -9.02 12.40 5.99
CA LEU A 48 -8.03 13.08 6.84
C LEU A 48 -7.89 14.57 6.53
N THR A 49 -8.14 14.96 5.28
CA THR A 49 -8.03 16.35 4.82
C THR A 49 -9.36 17.09 4.84
N ALA A 50 -10.47 16.42 5.15
CA ALA A 50 -11.75 17.07 5.28
C ALA A 50 -11.70 18.08 6.44
N PRO A 51 -12.27 19.29 6.27
CA PRO A 51 -12.39 20.22 7.39
C PRO A 51 -13.21 19.57 8.51
N ALA A 52 -12.86 19.88 9.75
CA ALA A 52 -13.67 19.50 10.90
C ALA A 52 -15.10 20.07 10.73
N PRO A 53 -16.13 19.35 11.21
CA PRO A 53 -17.51 19.83 11.14
C PRO A 53 -17.68 21.18 11.85
#